data_AF-A0A1N6UWC7-F1
#
_entry.id   AF-A0A1N6UWC7-F1
#
_cell.length_a   1.000
_cell.length_b   1.000
_cell.length_c   1.000
_cell.angle_alpha   90.00
_cell.angle_beta   90.00
_cell.angle_gamma   90.00
#
_symmetry.space_group_name_H-M   'P 1'
#
loop_
_entity.id
_entity.type
_entity.pdbx_description
1 polymer ?
#
loop_
_entity_poly.entity_id
_entity_poly.type
_entity_poly.pdbx_seq_one_letter_code
_entity_poly.pdbx_strand_id
1 'polypeptide(L)'
;MAADVWFAEAMIPHHRQALEMAGLAAARTGDPLVTAVAERVLDGQRPEIAVMESWLRGLGRTPPPAHDHGTNDRGMSGYGMASEEELTRLRTARGRDFDTLFLTLMIRHHEGAVGMAAQELRRGRDRAMRTMAQDVVSGQQIEIARMRGIQRRLG
;
A
#
# COMPACT_ATOMS: atom_id res chain seq x y z
N MET A 1 0.75 22.27 4.44
CA MET A 1 2.03 21.92 3.79
C MET A 1 2.78 20.82 4.51
N ALA A 2 2.99 20.90 5.84
CA ALA A 2 3.69 19.83 6.57
C ALA A 2 2.97 18.46 6.51
N ALA A 3 1.64 18.44 6.59
CA ALA A 3 0.84 17.22 6.46
C ALA A 3 0.91 16.65 5.02
N ASP A 4 0.81 17.52 4.02
CA ASP A 4 0.84 17.13 2.61
C ASP A 4 2.19 16.49 2.24
N VAL A 5 3.30 17.10 2.70
CA VAL A 5 4.66 16.58 2.52
C VAL A 5 4.83 15.25 3.23
N TRP A 6 4.37 15.17 4.49
CA TRP A 6 4.42 13.93 5.25
C TRP A 6 3.64 12.81 4.54
N PHE A 7 2.43 13.10 4.05
CA PHE A 7 1.60 12.12 3.37
C PHE A 7 2.29 11.55 2.13
N ALA A 8 2.83 12.41 1.26
CA ALA A 8 3.58 11.97 0.09
C ALA A 8 4.86 11.19 0.45
N GLU A 9 5.65 11.69 1.39
CA GLU A 9 6.90 11.03 1.82
C GLU A 9 6.65 9.70 2.56
N ALA A 10 5.49 9.53 3.19
CA ALA A 10 5.09 8.31 3.90
C ALA A 10 4.41 7.29 2.97
N MET A 11 3.50 7.73 2.12
CA MET A 11 2.70 6.83 1.28
C MET A 11 3.51 6.23 0.12
N ILE A 12 4.55 6.91 -0.38
CA ILE A 12 5.44 6.35 -1.41
C ILE A 12 6.07 5.00 -1.00
N PRO A 13 6.83 4.91 0.12
CA PRO A 13 7.41 3.63 0.53
C PRO A 13 6.35 2.60 0.95
N HIS A 14 5.21 3.05 1.48
CA HIS A 14 4.06 2.19 1.79
C HIS A 14 3.54 1.50 0.53
N HIS A 15 3.20 2.26 -0.50
CA HIS A 15 2.74 1.70 -1.77
C HIS A 15 3.78 0.80 -2.44
N ARG A 16 5.07 1.12 -2.34
CA ARG A 16 6.11 0.24 -2.89
C ARG A 16 6.15 -1.12 -2.22
N GLN A 17 5.89 -1.22 -0.92
CA GLN A 17 5.79 -2.52 -0.24
C GLN A 17 4.55 -3.31 -0.70
N ALA A 18 3.42 -2.64 -0.95
CA ALA A 18 2.27 -3.29 -1.57
C ALA A 18 2.57 -3.80 -3.00
N LEU A 19 3.32 -3.05 -3.80
CA LEU A 19 3.78 -3.51 -5.12
C LEU A 19 4.70 -4.74 -5.00
N GLU A 20 5.58 -4.78 -4.00
CA GLU A 20 6.42 -5.95 -3.73
C GLU A 20 5.57 -7.18 -3.41
N MET A 21 4.63 -7.06 -2.45
CA MET A 21 3.75 -8.16 -2.06
C MET A 21 2.89 -8.65 -3.24
N ALA A 22 2.31 -7.72 -4.01
CA ALA A 22 1.48 -8.03 -5.16
C ALA A 22 2.27 -8.69 -6.30
N GLY A 23 3.52 -8.26 -6.53
CA GLY A 23 4.39 -8.82 -7.56
C GLY A 23 4.71 -10.31 -7.39
N LEU A 24 4.52 -10.86 -6.19
CA LEU A 24 4.70 -12.29 -5.93
C LEU A 24 3.55 -13.15 -6.48
N ALA A 25 2.34 -12.62 -6.56
CA ALA A 25 1.11 -13.42 -6.74
C ALA A 25 1.16 -14.33 -7.97
N ALA A 26 1.59 -13.81 -9.13
CA ALA A 26 1.63 -14.57 -10.39
C ALA A 26 2.42 -15.89 -10.31
N ALA A 27 3.43 -15.96 -9.44
CA ALA A 27 4.25 -17.16 -9.25
C ALA A 27 3.85 -18.00 -8.02
N ARG A 28 2.99 -17.47 -7.14
CA ARG A 28 2.71 -18.06 -5.82
C ARG A 28 1.29 -18.58 -5.66
N THR A 29 0.33 -18.11 -6.44
CA THR A 29 -1.06 -18.55 -6.35
C THR A 29 -1.59 -19.13 -7.65
N GLY A 30 -2.55 -20.04 -7.54
CA GLY A 30 -3.42 -20.48 -8.64
C GLY A 30 -4.85 -19.93 -8.51
N ASP A 31 -5.13 -19.13 -7.48
CA ASP A 31 -6.46 -18.58 -7.24
C ASP A 31 -6.69 -17.30 -8.07
N PRO A 32 -7.63 -17.32 -9.04
CA PRO A 32 -7.81 -16.19 -9.94
C PRO A 32 -8.30 -14.92 -9.24
N LEU A 33 -8.98 -15.03 -8.08
CA LEU A 33 -9.43 -13.85 -7.35
C LEU A 33 -8.29 -13.16 -6.62
N VAL A 34 -7.32 -13.93 -6.10
CA VAL A 34 -6.11 -13.40 -5.48
C VAL A 34 -5.22 -12.74 -6.53
N THR A 35 -5.00 -13.40 -7.68
CA THR A 35 -4.29 -12.80 -8.83
C THR A 35 -4.91 -11.47 -9.25
N ALA A 36 -6.23 -11.44 -9.39
CA ALA A 36 -6.92 -10.21 -9.78
C ALA A 36 -6.78 -9.08 -8.75
N VAL A 37 -6.68 -9.40 -7.44
CA VAL A 37 -6.39 -8.38 -6.41
C VAL A 37 -4.98 -7.83 -6.59
N ALA A 38 -3.99 -8.70 -6.77
CA ALA A 38 -2.61 -8.27 -6.99
C ALA A 38 -2.47 -7.36 -8.22
N GLU A 39 -3.10 -7.71 -9.34
CA GLU A 39 -3.11 -6.89 -10.55
C GLU A 39 -3.69 -5.50 -10.30
N ARG A 40 -4.83 -5.40 -9.60
CA ARG A 40 -5.42 -4.09 -9.25
C ARG A 40 -4.52 -3.25 -8.35
N VAL A 41 -3.85 -3.86 -7.38
CA VAL A 41 -2.88 -3.15 -6.53
C VAL A 41 -1.74 -2.60 -7.39
N LEU A 42 -1.20 -3.41 -8.31
CA LEU A 42 -0.14 -2.99 -9.23
C LEU A 42 -0.58 -1.83 -10.14
N ASP A 43 -1.78 -1.92 -10.71
CA ASP A 43 -2.30 -0.94 -11.67
C ASP A 43 -2.74 0.37 -10.98
N GLY A 44 -3.27 0.28 -9.75
CA GLY A 44 -3.72 1.44 -8.98
C GLY A 44 -2.59 2.21 -8.32
N GLN A 45 -1.67 1.51 -7.64
CA GLN A 45 -0.69 2.18 -6.78
C GLN A 45 0.54 2.72 -7.53
N ARG A 46 0.89 2.17 -8.71
CA ARG A 46 2.00 2.70 -9.53
C ARG A 46 1.76 4.15 -9.99
N PRO A 47 0.61 4.51 -10.57
CA PRO A 47 0.30 5.91 -10.88
C PRO A 47 0.30 6.83 -9.66
N GLU A 48 -0.24 6.37 -8.53
CA GLU A 48 -0.28 7.16 -7.28
C GLU A 48 1.12 7.52 -6.79
N ILE A 49 2.06 6.57 -6.81
CA ILE A 49 3.49 6.83 -6.52
C ILE A 49 4.04 7.92 -7.46
N ALA A 50 3.80 7.79 -8.77
CA ALA A 50 4.32 8.75 -9.75
C ALA A 50 3.81 10.17 -9.52
N VAL A 51 2.54 10.33 -9.15
CA VAL A 51 1.96 11.64 -8.81
C VAL A 51 2.59 12.22 -7.55
N MET A 52 2.73 11.44 -6.47
CA MET A 52 3.35 11.92 -5.24
C MET A 52 4.82 12.30 -5.43
N GLU A 53 5.58 11.49 -6.15
CA GLU A 53 6.97 11.80 -6.47
C GLU A 53 7.10 13.08 -7.31
N SER A 54 6.24 13.24 -8.32
CA SER A 54 6.22 14.45 -9.15
C SER A 54 5.89 15.68 -8.33
N TRP A 55 4.93 15.58 -7.42
CA TRP A 55 4.55 16.66 -6.53
C TRP A 55 5.70 17.04 -5.58
N LEU A 56 6.39 16.07 -4.97
CA LEU A 56 7.58 16.32 -4.14
C LEU A 56 8.71 16.99 -4.93
N ARG A 57 8.99 16.52 -6.15
CA ARG A 57 10.00 17.15 -7.03
C ARG A 57 9.64 18.59 -7.37
N GLY A 58 8.35 18.88 -7.59
CA GLY A 58 7.86 20.25 -7.81
C GLY A 58 8.10 21.19 -6.63
N LEU A 59 8.19 20.65 -5.42
CA LEU A 59 8.58 21.38 -4.20
C LEU A 59 10.11 21.49 -4.01
N GLY A 60 10.91 21.00 -4.96
CA GLY A 60 12.37 20.89 -4.82
C GLY A 60 12.82 19.82 -3.82
N ARG A 61 11.95 18.86 -3.48
CA ARG A 61 12.25 17.77 -2.55
C ARG A 61 12.61 16.50 -3.31
N THR A 62 13.51 15.72 -2.74
CA THR A 62 13.86 14.39 -3.24
C THR A 62 12.85 13.37 -2.72
N PRO A 63 12.11 12.65 -3.58
CA PRO A 63 11.23 11.58 -3.13
C PRO A 63 12.01 10.48 -2.41
N PRO A 64 11.39 9.75 -1.46
CA PRO A 64 12.02 8.61 -0.81
C PRO A 64 12.52 7.58 -1.84
N PRO A 65 13.67 6.93 -1.61
CA PRO A 65 14.21 5.90 -2.52
C PRO A 65 13.39 4.61 -2.48
N ALA A 66 13.52 3.79 -3.51
CA ALA A 66 12.68 2.60 -3.71
C ALA A 66 12.88 1.47 -2.68
N HIS A 67 14.05 1.39 -2.06
CA HIS A 67 14.46 0.27 -1.18
C HIS A 67 14.64 0.65 0.30
N ASP A 68 14.17 1.83 0.74
CA ASP A 68 14.23 2.17 2.18
C ASP A 68 13.00 1.59 2.89
N HIS A 69 13.04 0.28 3.14
CA HIS A 69 12.03 -0.44 3.92
C HIS A 69 12.39 -0.51 5.42
N GLY A 70 13.58 -0.04 5.83
CA GLY A 70 14.13 -0.49 7.11
C GLY A 70 15.11 0.41 7.87
N THR A 71 15.37 1.66 7.49
CA THR A 71 16.39 2.45 8.23
C THR A 71 15.90 3.73 8.87
N ASN A 72 14.73 4.24 8.49
CA ASN A 72 14.12 5.40 9.12
C ASN A 72 12.67 5.08 9.47
N ASP A 73 12.49 4.47 10.65
CA ASP A 73 11.21 4.18 11.26
C ASP A 73 10.52 5.52 11.59
N ARG A 74 10.00 6.22 10.57
CA ARG A 74 9.25 7.49 10.67
C ARG A 74 7.87 7.28 11.30
N GLY A 75 7.76 6.33 12.22
CA GLY A 75 6.48 5.83 12.75
C GLY A 75 5.66 5.05 11.73
N MET A 76 6.27 4.57 10.63
CA MET A 76 5.55 3.88 9.55
C MET A 76 5.06 2.48 9.95
N SER A 77 5.73 1.85 10.92
CA SER A 77 5.32 0.57 11.52
C SER A 77 3.89 0.61 12.08
N GLY A 78 3.39 1.78 12.49
CA GLY A 78 2.01 1.97 12.95
C GLY A 78 0.95 1.98 11.84
N TYR A 79 1.35 2.01 10.57
CA TYR A 79 0.46 2.09 9.40
C TYR A 79 0.43 0.78 8.60
N GLY A 80 0.52 -0.36 9.29
CA GLY A 80 0.17 -1.67 8.71
C GLY A 80 1.20 -2.29 7.76
N MET A 81 2.39 -1.68 7.64
CA MET A 81 3.53 -2.25 6.91
C MET A 81 3.80 -3.70 7.36
N ALA A 82 4.12 -4.57 6.40
CA ALA A 82 4.67 -5.89 6.68
C ALA A 82 6.10 -5.76 7.20
N SER A 83 6.42 -6.53 8.25
CA SER A 83 7.80 -6.68 8.72
C SER A 83 8.63 -7.49 7.73
N GLU A 84 9.96 -7.39 7.81
CA GLU A 84 10.84 -8.23 6.98
C GLU A 84 10.64 -9.74 7.24
N GLU A 85 10.25 -10.13 8.45
CA GLU A 85 9.91 -11.52 8.76
C GLU A 85 8.63 -11.95 8.01
N GLU A 86 7.59 -11.12 8.04
CA GLU A 86 6.34 -11.37 7.32
C GLU A 86 6.56 -11.39 5.80
N LEU A 87 7.36 -10.46 5.26
CA LEU A 87 7.75 -10.46 3.84
C LEU A 87 8.54 -11.72 3.49
N THR A 88 9.47 -12.15 4.34
CA THR A 88 10.23 -13.39 4.11
C THR A 88 9.32 -14.62 4.07
N ARG A 89 8.33 -14.67 4.96
CA ARG A 89 7.30 -15.73 4.94
C ARG A 89 6.46 -15.67 3.68
N LEU A 90 6.01 -14.47 3.27
CA LEU A 90 5.25 -14.28 2.04
C LEU A 90 6.06 -14.68 0.79
N ARG A 91 7.34 -14.31 0.75
CA ARG A 91 8.32 -14.67 -0.29
C ARG A 91 8.64 -16.16 -0.33
N THR A 92 8.19 -16.98 0.61
CA THR A 92 8.39 -18.46 0.56
C THR A 92 7.09 -19.23 0.43
N ALA A 93 5.96 -18.67 0.91
CA ALA A 93 4.64 -19.27 0.81
C ALA A 93 4.20 -19.52 -0.65
N ARG A 94 3.34 -20.53 -0.83
CA ARG A 94 2.69 -20.91 -2.10
C ARG A 94 1.28 -21.41 -1.88
N GLY A 95 0.48 -21.40 -2.95
CA GLY A 95 -0.91 -21.84 -2.95
C GLY A 95 -1.71 -21.13 -1.87
N ARG A 96 -2.54 -21.91 -1.17
CA ARG A 96 -3.45 -21.39 -0.15
C ARG A 96 -2.75 -20.68 1.02
N ASP A 97 -1.55 -21.10 1.39
CA ASP A 97 -0.77 -20.44 2.45
C ASP A 97 -0.33 -19.04 2.01
N PHE A 98 0.08 -18.90 0.74
CA PHE A 98 0.35 -17.59 0.15
C PHE A 98 -0.91 -16.75 0.11
N ASP A 99 -2.03 -17.30 -0.36
CA ASP A 99 -3.28 -16.56 -0.49
C ASP A 99 -3.74 -15.98 0.85
N THR A 100 -3.71 -16.81 1.89
CA THR A 100 -4.12 -16.43 3.24
C THR A 100 -3.21 -15.34 3.81
N LEU A 101 -1.89 -15.51 3.68
CA LEU A 101 -0.92 -14.55 4.20
C LEU A 101 -0.97 -13.24 3.41
N PHE A 102 -1.00 -13.29 2.08
CA PHE A 102 -1.10 -12.13 1.19
C PHE A 102 -2.33 -11.28 1.55
N LEU A 103 -3.52 -11.89 1.63
CA LEU A 103 -4.74 -11.16 1.94
C LEU A 103 -4.69 -10.56 3.35
N THR A 104 -4.14 -11.29 4.33
CA THR A 104 -4.00 -10.79 5.70
C THR A 104 -3.12 -9.56 5.77
N LEU A 105 -1.93 -9.63 5.16
CA LEU A 105 -0.98 -8.52 5.14
C LEU A 105 -1.52 -7.35 4.33
N MET A 106 -2.09 -7.60 3.14
CA MET A 106 -2.59 -6.54 2.27
C MET A 106 -3.81 -5.83 2.88
N ILE A 107 -4.70 -6.52 3.60
CA ILE A 107 -5.79 -5.86 4.34
C ILE A 107 -5.23 -4.92 5.40
N ARG A 108 -4.32 -5.40 6.26
CA ARG A 108 -3.71 -4.57 7.31
C ARG A 108 -2.96 -3.38 6.72
N HIS A 109 -2.24 -3.60 5.63
CA HIS A 109 -1.51 -2.58 4.91
C HIS A 109 -2.47 -1.50 4.40
N HIS A 110 -3.56 -1.89 3.73
CA HIS A 110 -4.56 -0.95 3.24
C HIS A 110 -5.27 -0.16 4.33
N GLU A 111 -5.58 -0.79 5.47
CA GLU A 111 -6.14 -0.09 6.62
C GLU A 111 -5.21 1.03 7.12
N GLY A 112 -3.90 0.78 7.09
CA GLY A 112 -2.87 1.78 7.39
C GLY A 112 -2.87 2.95 6.40
N ALA A 113 -2.95 2.66 5.10
CA ALA A 113 -3.04 3.71 4.07
C ALA A 113 -4.31 4.57 4.21
N VAL A 114 -5.46 3.95 4.51
CA VAL A 114 -6.71 4.68 4.82
C VAL A 114 -6.51 5.60 6.03
N GLY A 115 -5.81 5.13 7.07
CA GLY A 115 -5.46 5.95 8.24
C GLY A 115 -4.59 7.16 7.90
N MET A 116 -3.54 6.97 7.09
CA MET A 116 -2.67 8.06 6.63
C MET A 116 -3.43 9.08 5.77
N ALA A 117 -4.24 8.60 4.84
CA ALA A 117 -5.07 9.45 3.98
C ALA A 117 -6.10 10.25 4.79
N ALA A 118 -6.74 9.64 5.80
CA ALA A 118 -7.63 10.36 6.69
C ALA A 118 -6.92 11.50 7.46
N GLN A 119 -5.65 11.30 7.85
CA GLN A 119 -4.85 12.35 8.47
C GLN A 119 -4.57 13.51 7.49
N GLU A 120 -4.25 13.19 6.24
CA GLU A 120 -4.08 14.19 5.17
C GLU A 120 -5.37 14.99 4.95
N LEU A 121 -6.52 14.32 4.86
CA LEU A 121 -7.82 15.02 4.71
C LEU A 121 -8.16 15.96 5.87
N ARG A 122 -7.65 15.67 7.07
CA ARG A 122 -7.87 16.51 8.27
C ARG A 122 -6.90 17.68 8.37
N ARG A 123 -5.65 17.53 7.92
CA ARG A 123 -4.55 18.47 8.23
C ARG A 123 -3.91 19.09 6.98
N GLY A 124 -4.00 18.43 5.84
CA GLY A 124 -3.51 18.85 4.54
C GLY A 124 -4.33 20.00 3.95
N ARG A 125 -3.69 20.75 3.07
CA ARG A 125 -4.22 21.97 2.43
C ARG A 125 -4.00 21.98 0.92
N ASP A 126 -3.06 21.21 0.41
CA ASP A 126 -2.79 21.07 -1.02
C ASP A 126 -3.97 20.33 -1.68
N ARG A 127 -4.52 20.93 -2.74
CA ARG A 127 -5.71 20.37 -3.40
C ARG A 127 -5.41 19.01 -4.03
N ALA A 128 -4.23 18.83 -4.63
CA ALA A 128 -3.88 17.58 -5.29
C ALA A 128 -3.68 16.45 -4.28
N MET A 129 -2.97 16.71 -3.17
CA MET A 129 -2.76 15.71 -2.12
C MET A 129 -4.05 15.33 -1.40
N ARG A 130 -4.96 16.30 -1.18
CA ARG A 130 -6.29 16.01 -0.63
C ARG A 130 -7.15 15.19 -1.58
N THR A 131 -7.16 15.49 -2.88
CA THR A 131 -7.88 14.67 -3.87
C THR A 131 -7.34 13.24 -3.86
N MET A 132 -6.01 13.08 -3.91
CA MET A 132 -5.39 11.76 -3.84
C MET A 132 -5.76 11.02 -2.56
N ALA A 133 -5.76 11.69 -1.41
CA ALA A 133 -6.17 11.06 -0.15
C ALA A 133 -7.65 10.62 -0.18
N GLN A 134 -8.55 11.35 -0.86
CA GLN A 134 -9.95 10.90 -1.07
C GLN A 134 -10.02 9.65 -1.94
N ASP A 135 -9.22 9.61 -3.01
CA ASP A 135 -9.15 8.47 -3.93
C ASP A 135 -8.60 7.23 -3.22
N VAL A 136 -7.52 7.39 -2.43
CA VAL A 136 -6.94 6.31 -1.61
C VAL A 136 -7.97 5.77 -0.61
N VAL A 137 -8.67 6.64 0.14
CA VAL A 137 -9.70 6.18 1.09
C VAL A 137 -10.78 5.37 0.38
N SER A 138 -11.30 5.89 -0.73
CA SER A 138 -12.41 5.26 -1.44
C SER A 138 -11.99 3.94 -2.10
N GLY A 139 -10.87 3.95 -2.82
CA GLY A 139 -10.34 2.78 -3.52
C GLY A 139 -9.93 1.67 -2.56
N GLN A 140 -9.16 2.00 -1.53
CA GLN A 140 -8.63 0.98 -0.62
C GLN A 140 -9.70 0.38 0.29
N GLN A 141 -10.75 1.13 0.65
CA GLN A 141 -11.91 0.54 1.36
C GLN A 141 -12.65 -0.51 0.51
N ILE A 142 -12.79 -0.26 -0.80
CA ILE A 142 -13.39 -1.22 -1.74
C ILE A 142 -12.50 -2.48 -1.85
N GLU A 143 -11.18 -2.30 -1.93
CA GLU A 143 -10.24 -3.42 -1.99
C GLU A 143 -10.22 -4.24 -0.69
N ILE A 144 -10.25 -3.59 0.48
CA ILE A 144 -10.38 -4.27 1.79
C ILE A 144 -11.65 -5.14 1.80
N ALA A 145 -12.80 -4.60 1.39
CA ALA A 145 -14.06 -5.34 1.37
C ALA A 145 -13.97 -6.57 0.45
N ARG A 146 -13.33 -6.43 -0.72
CA ARG A 146 -13.09 -7.52 -1.67
C ARG A 146 -12.17 -8.59 -1.07
N MET A 147 -11.03 -8.20 -0.52
CA MET A 147 -10.05 -9.11 0.09
C MET A 147 -10.67 -9.89 1.25
N ARG A 148 -11.45 -9.23 2.12
CA ARG A 148 -12.20 -9.91 3.19
C ARG A 148 -13.22 -10.91 2.65
N GLY A 149 -13.86 -10.60 1.52
CA GLY A 149 -14.72 -11.55 0.81
C GLY A 149 -13.98 -12.80 0.34
N ILE A 150 -12.78 -12.61 -0.20
CA ILE A 150 -11.91 -13.71 -0.62
C ILE A 150 -11.45 -14.53 0.58
N GLN A 151 -10.98 -13.90 1.67
CA GLN A 151 -10.59 -14.61 2.90
C GLN A 151 -11.71 -15.49 3.43
N ARG A 152 -12.94 -14.98 3.54
CA ARG A 152 -14.10 -15.77 3.98
C ARG A 152 -14.39 -16.97 3.07
N ARG A 153 -14.17 -16.83 1.75
CA ARG A 153 -14.33 -17.94 0.79
C ARG A 153 -13.24 -19.00 1.00
N LEU A 154 -12.02 -18.59 1.32
CA LEU A 154 -10.95 -19.54 1.60
C LEU A 154 -11.32 -20.35 2.84
N GLY A 155 -11.77 -19.74 3.92
CA GLY A 155 -12.13 -20.40 5.18
C GLY A 155 -11.17 -19.98 6.28
#